data_AF-A0A0F7FI23-F1
#
_entry.id   AF-A0A0F7FI23-F1
#
_cell.length_a   1.000
_cell.length_b   1.000
_cell.length_c   1.000
_cell.angle_alpha   90.00
_cell.angle_beta   90.00
_cell.angle_gamma   90.00
#
_symmetry.space_group_name_H-M   'P 1'
#
loop_
_entity.id
_entity.type
_entity.pdbx_description
1 polymer ?
#
loop_
_entity_poly.entity_id
_entity_poly.type
_entity_poly.pdbx_seq_one_letter_code
_entity_poly.pdbx_strand_id
1 'polypeptide(L)'
;MEVVLKKKPKKELLDFLAQSSQRVSEEIELVEKLYEDLLRKGQSNPFLKNLIDRLIGELRIPEPPLPPEADKLPRSLEEYEKNLRSLEENLREILKFLDKVEKILPEVESGIEKVEKTAELLKPINPSLVNTAYRQVSKVRRIQELVLNDPKPALLIDLEKGLEDIERTNRVLLAEYEKTLDFIQRDLNITRELVEKALSVTMLQDRSILTRELGILDELARKINELKMHPQPFETREFYSELDRIKRLAQDMMQKSLTPEEIKVFEAISWLRSGGESKVLDFAEFVEMVSRKSGVPWNQTLEILYKLSKARAVKLVTRILS
;
A
#
# COMPACT_ATOMS: atom_id res chain seq x y z
N MET A 1 -8.69 -57.04 62.67
CA MET A 1 -8.58 -56.75 61.23
C MET A 1 -7.17 -56.23 60.98
N GLU A 2 -6.25 -57.14 60.66
CA GLU A 2 -4.91 -56.76 60.24
C GLU A 2 -4.95 -56.36 58.76
N VAL A 3 -4.58 -55.12 58.49
CA VAL A 3 -4.38 -54.63 57.12
C VAL A 3 -3.08 -55.26 56.62
N VAL A 4 -3.21 -56.38 55.91
CA VAL A 4 -2.11 -57.02 55.18
C VAL A 4 -1.69 -56.07 54.05
N LEU A 5 -0.72 -55.21 54.33
CA LEU A 5 0.03 -54.48 53.32
C LEU A 5 0.72 -55.52 52.43
N LYS A 6 0.15 -55.77 51.24
CA LYS A 6 0.77 -56.61 50.21
C LYS A 6 2.17 -56.07 49.93
N LYS A 7 3.20 -56.75 50.46
CA LYS A 7 4.60 -56.54 50.06
C LYS A 7 4.67 -56.84 48.55
N LYS A 8 4.73 -55.81 47.72
CA LYS A 8 5.11 -55.98 46.31
C LYS A 8 6.44 -56.76 46.26
N PRO A 9 6.57 -57.79 45.41
CA PRO A 9 7.83 -58.52 45.25
C PRO A 9 8.98 -57.53 45.00
N LYS A 10 10.09 -57.68 45.71
CA LYS A 10 11.26 -56.78 45.57
C LYS A 10 11.72 -56.61 44.11
N LYS A 11 11.50 -57.64 43.28
CA LYS A 11 11.78 -57.63 41.83
C LYS A 11 10.90 -56.63 41.06
N GLU A 12 9.60 -56.56 41.34
CA GLU A 12 8.69 -55.62 40.67
C GLU A 12 9.02 -54.16 41.01
N LEU A 13 9.50 -53.89 42.22
CA LEU A 13 9.96 -52.56 42.62
C LEU A 13 11.25 -52.17 41.88
N LEU A 14 12.18 -53.10 41.71
CA LEU A 14 13.43 -52.89 40.96
C LEU A 14 13.16 -52.69 39.47
N ASP A 15 12.26 -53.48 38.88
CA ASP A 15 11.86 -53.35 37.47
C ASP A 15 11.16 -51.99 37.24
N PHE A 16 10.29 -51.56 38.16
CA PHE A 16 9.65 -50.25 38.12
C PHE A 16 10.66 -49.09 38.21
N LEU A 17 11.62 -49.18 39.14
CA LEU A 17 12.66 -48.15 39.31
C LEU A 17 13.57 -48.08 38.08
N ALA A 18 13.92 -49.21 37.47
CA ALA A 18 14.70 -49.25 36.23
C ALA A 18 13.96 -48.58 35.07
N GLN A 19 12.67 -48.89 34.87
CA GLN A 19 11.86 -48.27 33.82
C GLN A 19 11.64 -46.77 34.04
N SER A 20 11.38 -46.34 35.28
CA SER A 20 11.21 -44.93 35.61
C SER A 20 12.52 -44.15 35.48
N SER A 21 13.65 -44.76 35.86
CA SER A 21 14.98 -44.17 35.64
C SER A 21 15.30 -44.02 34.15
N GLN A 22 14.96 -45.01 33.32
CA GLN A 22 15.18 -44.93 31.89
C GLN A 22 14.33 -43.81 31.26
N ARG A 23 13.03 -43.75 31.59
CA ARG A 23 12.15 -42.67 31.11
C ARG A 23 12.64 -41.29 31.50
N VAL A 24 13.05 -41.11 32.76
CA VAL A 24 13.63 -39.84 33.22
C VAL A 24 14.90 -39.50 32.44
N SER A 25 15.78 -40.47 32.17
CA SER A 25 16.99 -40.25 31.37
C SER A 25 16.67 -39.80 29.95
N GLU A 26 15.70 -40.45 29.29
CA GLU A 26 15.25 -40.08 27.94
C GLU A 26 14.66 -38.66 27.91
N GLU A 27 13.86 -38.28 28.92
CA GLU A 27 13.29 -36.93 29.04
C GLU A 27 14.36 -35.86 29.29
N ILE A 28 15.40 -36.16 30.09
CA ILE A 28 16.55 -35.26 30.27
C ILE A 28 17.25 -35.02 28.94
N GLU A 29 17.58 -36.08 28.19
CA GLU A 29 18.26 -35.96 26.88
C GLU A 29 17.43 -35.11 25.89
N LEU A 30 16.10 -35.28 25.89
CA LEU A 30 15.21 -34.47 25.07
C LEU A 30 15.20 -32.99 25.47
N VAL A 31 15.09 -32.70 26.77
CA VAL A 31 15.13 -31.33 27.30
C VAL A 31 16.48 -30.67 27.01
N GLU A 32 17.59 -31.37 27.21
CA GLU A 32 18.94 -30.89 26.90
C GLU A 32 19.09 -30.57 25.41
N LYS A 33 18.59 -31.44 24.53
CA LYS A 33 18.60 -31.19 23.08
C LYS A 33 17.77 -29.96 22.69
N LEU A 34 16.56 -29.80 23.23
CA LEU A 34 15.73 -28.62 22.97
C LEU A 34 16.39 -27.33 23.48
N TYR A 35 17.09 -27.41 24.61
CA TYR A 35 17.86 -26.31 25.16
C TYR A 35 19.08 -25.95 24.30
N GLU A 36 19.80 -26.95 23.78
CA GLU A 36 20.86 -26.73 22.78
C GLU A 36 20.32 -26.08 21.50
N ASP A 37 19.17 -26.52 20.99
CA ASP A 37 18.55 -25.95 19.80
C ASP A 37 18.16 -24.47 20.01
N LEU A 38 17.64 -24.15 21.20
CA LEU A 38 17.41 -22.77 21.65
C LEU A 38 18.70 -21.94 21.65
N LEU A 39 19.77 -22.44 22.26
CA LEU A 39 21.07 -21.77 22.30
C LEU A 39 21.65 -21.55 20.89
N ARG A 40 21.59 -22.56 20.02
CA ARG A 40 22.04 -22.47 18.62
C ARG A 40 21.25 -21.42 17.85
N LYS A 41 19.93 -21.32 18.05
CA LYS A 41 19.11 -20.26 17.47
C LYS A 41 19.54 -18.87 17.95
N GLY A 42 19.85 -18.71 19.24
CA GLY A 42 20.33 -17.44 19.79
C GLY A 42 21.70 -17.03 19.26
N GLN A 43 22.58 -17.99 18.96
CA GLN A 43 23.87 -17.72 18.33
C GLN A 43 23.74 -17.38 16.84
N SER A 44 22.78 -18.01 16.15
CA SER A 44 22.57 -17.83 14.71
C SER A 44 21.87 -16.50 14.39
N ASN A 45 21.05 -16.00 15.31
CA ASN A 45 20.24 -14.81 15.11
C ASN A 45 20.52 -13.76 16.21
N PRO A 46 21.30 -12.70 15.92
CA PRO A 46 21.62 -11.64 16.88
C PRO A 46 20.39 -10.97 17.49
N PHE A 47 19.27 -10.93 16.76
CA PHE A 47 18.01 -10.34 17.23
C PHE A 47 17.32 -11.21 18.28
N LEU A 48 17.41 -12.54 18.15
CA LEU A 48 16.83 -13.48 19.10
C LEU A 48 17.75 -13.75 20.29
N LYS A 49 19.05 -13.47 20.19
CA LYS A 49 20.04 -13.70 21.24
C LYS A 49 19.60 -13.12 22.59
N ASN A 50 19.24 -11.84 22.63
CA ASN A 50 18.81 -11.16 23.86
C ASN A 50 17.52 -11.75 24.45
N LEU A 51 16.66 -12.30 23.60
CA LEU A 51 15.38 -12.88 23.97
C LEU A 51 15.57 -14.29 24.53
N ILE A 52 16.45 -15.07 23.90
CA ILE A 52 16.84 -16.41 24.30
C ILE A 52 17.65 -16.37 25.60
N ASP A 53 18.58 -15.43 25.77
CA ASP A 53 19.36 -15.26 27.00
C ASP A 53 18.46 -14.97 28.22
N ARG A 54 17.35 -14.22 28.03
CA ARG A 54 16.35 -13.99 29.09
C ARG A 54 15.51 -15.22 29.38
N LEU A 55 14.97 -15.88 28.35
CA LEU A 55 14.16 -17.09 28.50
C LEU A 55 14.95 -18.22 29.17
N ILE A 56 16.24 -18.36 28.84
CA ILE A 56 17.17 -19.29 29.47
C ILE A 56 17.37 -18.98 30.97
N GLY A 57 17.40 -17.71 31.35
CA GLY A 57 17.50 -17.31 32.76
C GLY A 57 16.31 -17.75 33.61
N GLU A 58 15.13 -17.85 33.01
CA GLU A 58 13.88 -18.29 33.65
C GLU A 58 13.69 -19.83 33.60
N LEU A 59 14.19 -20.49 32.55
CA LEU A 59 14.07 -21.93 32.34
C LEU A 59 15.28 -22.67 32.92
N ARG A 60 15.18 -23.07 34.19
CA ARG A 60 16.17 -23.96 34.82
C ARG A 60 15.74 -25.41 34.70
N ILE A 61 16.63 -26.26 34.18
CA ILE A 61 16.46 -27.72 34.24
C ILE A 61 16.41 -28.09 35.74
N PRO A 62 15.33 -28.74 36.22
CA PRO A 62 15.22 -29.10 37.62
C PRO A 62 16.33 -30.09 37.98
N GLU A 63 16.96 -29.89 39.14
CA GLU A 63 17.94 -30.84 39.65
C GLU A 63 17.29 -32.19 39.94
N PRO A 64 17.96 -33.31 39.65
CA PRO A 64 17.43 -34.64 39.95
C PRO A 64 17.22 -34.79 41.46
N PRO A 65 16.19 -35.54 41.90
CA PRO A 65 15.94 -35.75 43.32
C PRO A 65 17.15 -36.41 43.98
N LEU A 66 17.67 -35.80 45.05
CA LEU A 66 18.67 -36.42 45.91
C LEU A 66 18.13 -37.76 46.42
N PRO A 67 18.97 -38.81 46.54
CA PRO A 67 18.51 -40.14 46.94
C PRO A 67 17.80 -40.06 48.31
N PRO A 68 16.46 -40.23 48.36
CA PRO A 68 15.74 -40.28 49.62
C PRO A 68 15.88 -41.67 50.22
N GLU A 69 15.35 -41.85 51.44
CA GLU A 69 15.02 -43.18 51.96
C GLU A 69 14.29 -44.00 50.87
N ALA A 70 14.68 -45.26 50.68
CA ALA A 70 14.31 -46.09 49.52
C ALA A 70 12.79 -46.14 49.21
N ASP A 71 11.95 -45.87 50.21
CA ASP A 71 10.49 -45.93 50.12
C ASP A 71 9.85 -44.73 49.40
N LYS A 72 10.53 -43.58 49.30
CA LYS A 72 9.99 -42.35 48.66
C LYS A 72 10.48 -42.14 47.23
N LEU A 73 11.57 -42.80 46.85
CA LEU A 73 12.24 -42.67 45.55
C LEU A 73 11.30 -42.86 44.33
N PRO A 74 10.36 -43.84 44.30
CA PRO A 74 9.44 -44.00 43.18
C PRO A 74 8.58 -42.77 42.89
N ARG A 75 8.01 -42.14 43.93
CA ARG A 75 7.14 -40.96 43.78
C ARG A 75 7.93 -39.72 43.38
N SER A 76 9.12 -39.54 43.94
CA SER A 76 10.00 -38.43 43.59
C SER A 76 10.47 -38.51 42.13
N LEU A 77 10.72 -39.71 41.59
CA LEU A 77 11.04 -39.89 40.18
C LEU A 77 9.85 -39.62 39.25
N GLU A 78 8.63 -40.04 39.64
CA GLU A 78 7.41 -39.73 38.87
C GLU A 78 7.10 -38.22 38.84
N GLU A 79 7.27 -37.52 39.97
CA GLU A 79 7.11 -36.07 40.04
C GLU A 79 8.16 -35.34 39.21
N TYR A 80 9.41 -35.82 39.23
CA TYR A 80 10.48 -35.29 38.41
C TYR A 80 10.23 -35.50 36.91
N GLU A 81 9.80 -36.70 36.50
CA GLU A 81 9.38 -37.01 35.12
C GLU A 81 8.27 -36.06 34.64
N LYS A 82 7.26 -35.79 35.48
CA LYS A 82 6.19 -34.82 35.15
C LYS A 82 6.70 -33.40 34.97
N ASN A 83 7.62 -32.95 35.83
CA ASN A 83 8.21 -31.63 35.72
C ASN A 83 9.06 -31.49 34.45
N LEU A 84 9.83 -32.53 34.09
CA LEU A 84 10.60 -32.57 32.84
C LEU A 84 9.69 -32.51 31.61
N ARG A 85 8.58 -33.25 31.59
CA ARG A 85 7.60 -33.18 30.49
C ARG A 85 6.97 -31.81 30.34
N SER A 86 6.59 -31.17 31.46
CA SER A 86 6.05 -29.82 31.41
C SER A 86 7.09 -28.81 30.89
N LEU A 87 8.36 -28.98 31.27
CA LEU A 87 9.47 -28.18 30.75
C LEU A 87 9.68 -28.42 29.24
N GLU A 88 9.64 -29.69 28.79
CA GLU A 88 9.72 -30.06 27.38
C GLU A 88 8.62 -29.38 26.54
N GLU A 89 7.36 -29.45 26.98
CA GLU A 89 6.22 -28.80 26.32
C GLU A 89 6.44 -27.28 26.21
N ASN A 90 6.85 -26.64 27.30
CA ASN A 90 7.14 -25.20 27.32
C ASN A 90 8.28 -24.84 26.35
N LEU A 91 9.36 -25.62 26.33
CA LEU A 91 10.50 -25.40 25.41
C LEU A 91 10.06 -25.53 23.94
N ARG A 92 9.21 -26.52 23.62
CA ARG A 92 8.65 -26.68 22.27
C ARG A 92 7.76 -25.51 21.86
N GLU A 93 6.93 -25.00 22.78
CA GLU A 93 6.10 -23.82 22.52
C GLU A 93 6.94 -22.58 22.27
N ILE A 94 7.99 -22.37 23.08
CA ILE A 94 8.93 -21.26 22.91
C ILE A 94 9.65 -21.36 21.56
N LEU A 95 10.14 -22.53 21.18
CA LEU A 95 10.79 -22.73 19.88
C LEU A 95 9.85 -22.38 18.72
N LYS A 96 8.60 -22.85 18.77
CA LYS A 96 7.58 -22.49 17.76
C LYS A 96 7.29 -20.99 17.72
N PHE A 97 7.25 -20.34 18.88
CA PHE A 97 7.06 -18.89 18.97
C PHE A 97 8.24 -18.14 18.34
N LEU A 98 9.48 -18.53 18.66
CA LEU A 98 10.70 -17.96 18.09
C LEU A 98 10.75 -18.11 16.58
N ASP A 99 10.36 -19.27 16.04
CA ASP A 99 10.27 -19.51 14.59
C ASP A 99 9.35 -18.53 13.88
N LYS A 100 8.25 -18.12 14.53
CA LYS A 100 7.33 -17.13 13.96
C LYS A 100 7.90 -15.72 14.05
N VAL A 101 8.47 -15.35 15.19
CA VAL A 101 9.13 -14.05 15.39
C VAL A 101 10.24 -13.84 14.36
N GLU A 102 11.04 -14.88 14.10
CA GLU A 102 12.12 -14.87 13.12
C GLU A 102 11.64 -14.57 11.69
N LYS A 103 10.43 -14.99 11.33
CA LYS A 103 9.82 -14.74 10.01
C LYS A 103 9.17 -13.36 9.92
N ILE A 104 8.44 -12.96 10.95
CA ILE A 104 7.59 -11.75 10.92
C ILE A 104 8.42 -10.47 11.07
N LEU A 105 9.47 -10.48 11.91
CA LEU A 105 10.26 -9.27 12.16
C LEU A 105 10.89 -8.67 10.88
N PRO A 106 11.53 -9.46 10.00
CA PRO A 106 12.05 -8.94 8.73
C PRO A 106 10.95 -8.40 7.79
N GLU A 107 9.78 -9.05 7.76
CA GLU A 107 8.66 -8.62 6.93
C GLU A 107 8.10 -7.27 7.41
N VAL A 108 7.98 -7.09 8.72
CA VAL A 108 7.59 -5.82 9.35
C VAL A 108 8.58 -4.72 9.01
N GLU A 109 9.88 -4.98 9.15
CA GLU A 109 10.91 -3.97 8.85
C GLU A 109 10.87 -3.57 7.38
N SER A 110 10.77 -4.55 6.47
CA SER A 110 10.61 -4.28 5.04
C SER A 110 9.32 -3.50 4.73
N GLY A 111 8.23 -3.81 5.42
CA GLY A 111 6.96 -3.10 5.30
C GLY A 111 7.08 -1.65 5.76
N ILE A 112 7.72 -1.41 6.90
CA ILE A 112 8.00 -0.07 7.44
C ILE A 112 8.82 0.74 6.44
N GLU A 113 9.94 0.20 5.95
CA GLU A 113 10.79 0.90 4.98
C GLU A 113 10.04 1.27 3.70
N LYS A 114 9.17 0.39 3.19
CA LYS A 114 8.34 0.66 2.02
C LYS A 114 7.39 1.83 2.28
N VAL A 115 6.71 1.85 3.42
CA VAL A 115 5.81 2.95 3.80
C VAL A 115 6.57 4.26 3.94
N GLU A 116 7.73 4.26 4.61
CA GLU A 116 8.55 5.47 4.77
C GLU A 116 9.01 6.02 3.41
N LYS A 117 9.49 5.16 2.51
CA LYS A 117 9.86 5.55 1.13
C LYS A 117 8.67 6.16 0.37
N THR A 118 7.52 5.51 0.39
CA THR A 118 6.31 6.00 -0.29
C THR A 118 5.78 7.29 0.35
N ALA A 119 5.88 7.42 1.67
CA ALA A 119 5.46 8.61 2.40
C ALA A 119 6.28 9.85 2.00
N GLU A 120 7.60 9.70 1.78
CA GLU A 120 8.43 10.81 1.30
C GLU A 120 8.03 11.28 -0.12
N LEU A 121 7.54 10.38 -0.99
CA LEU A 121 6.99 10.77 -2.30
C LEU A 121 5.75 11.67 -2.17
N LEU A 122 4.92 11.41 -1.17
CA LEU A 122 3.65 12.10 -0.94
C LEU A 122 3.74 13.36 -0.07
N LYS A 123 4.88 13.59 0.58
CA LYS A 123 5.10 14.74 1.46
C LYS A 123 4.74 16.10 0.83
N PRO A 124 5.11 16.41 -0.42
CA PRO A 124 4.67 17.65 -1.08
C PRO A 124 3.20 17.64 -1.54
N ILE A 125 2.56 16.47 -1.62
CA ILE A 125 1.22 16.28 -2.19
C ILE A 125 0.15 16.30 -1.10
N ASN A 126 0.30 15.45 -0.08
CA ASN A 126 -0.68 15.26 0.99
C ASN A 126 0.02 15.01 2.34
N PRO A 127 0.43 16.07 3.05
CA PRO A 127 1.09 15.96 4.36
C PRO A 127 0.24 15.26 5.43
N SER A 128 -1.09 15.34 5.31
CA SER A 128 -2.02 14.72 6.25
C SER A 128 -1.92 13.19 6.21
N LEU A 129 -1.93 12.60 5.01
CA LEU A 129 -1.77 11.16 4.81
C LEU A 129 -0.37 10.67 5.21
N VAL A 130 0.66 11.49 5.00
CA VAL A 130 2.01 11.17 5.46
C VAL A 130 2.07 11.10 7.00
N ASN A 131 1.42 12.04 7.69
CA ASN A 131 1.35 12.02 9.14
C ASN A 131 0.58 10.81 9.68
N THR A 132 -0.49 10.36 9.01
CA THR A 132 -1.20 9.14 9.42
C THR A 132 -0.35 7.90 9.19
N ALA A 133 0.40 7.83 8.09
CA ALA A 133 1.34 6.75 7.82
C ALA A 133 2.45 6.67 8.89
N TYR A 134 3.08 7.79 9.25
CA TYR A 134 4.10 7.81 10.29
C TYR A 134 3.58 7.43 11.67
N ARG A 135 2.33 7.78 12.00
CA ARG A 135 1.67 7.31 13.24
C ARG A 135 1.49 5.80 13.24
N GLN A 136 1.10 5.22 12.11
CA GLN A 136 0.95 3.78 11.99
C GLN A 136 2.30 3.07 12.10
N VAL A 137 3.34 3.55 11.42
CA VAL A 137 4.72 3.04 11.56
C VAL A 137 5.18 3.10 13.02
N SER A 138 4.97 4.23 13.70
CA SER A 138 5.35 4.39 15.12
C SER A 138 4.63 3.40 16.03
N LYS A 139 3.34 3.12 15.77
CA LYS A 139 2.56 2.12 16.51
C LYS A 139 3.15 0.73 16.34
N VAL A 140 3.51 0.34 15.10
CA VAL A 140 4.06 -0.99 14.82
C VAL A 140 5.47 -1.13 15.38
N ARG A 141 6.33 -0.11 15.27
CA ARG A 141 7.66 -0.10 15.92
C ARG A 141 7.55 -0.29 17.43
N ARG A 142 6.58 0.34 18.08
CA ARG A 142 6.34 0.14 19.52
C ARG A 142 5.95 -1.31 19.84
N ILE A 143 5.13 -1.95 19.00
CA ILE A 143 4.77 -3.37 19.18
C ILE A 143 6.00 -4.25 18.96
N GLN A 144 6.80 -3.98 17.93
CA GLN A 144 8.06 -4.66 17.63
C GLN A 144 9.02 -4.59 18.83
N GLU A 145 9.22 -3.41 19.41
CA GLU A 145 10.02 -3.22 20.63
C GLU A 145 9.47 -4.02 21.82
N LEU A 146 8.15 -4.09 21.99
CA LEU A 146 7.53 -4.88 23.05
C LEU A 146 7.75 -6.38 22.85
N VAL A 147 7.59 -6.89 21.61
CA VAL A 147 7.87 -8.29 21.26
C VAL A 147 9.31 -8.66 21.58
N LEU A 148 10.27 -7.76 21.32
CA LEU A 148 11.69 -7.98 21.58
C LEU A 148 12.04 -7.92 23.07
N ASN A 149 11.25 -7.22 23.89
CA ASN A 149 11.54 -7.05 25.31
C ASN A 149 10.78 -8.04 26.22
N ASP A 150 9.54 -8.36 25.88
CA ASP A 150 8.66 -9.23 26.65
C ASP A 150 7.82 -10.10 25.69
N PRO A 151 8.41 -11.19 25.15
CA PRO A 151 7.80 -11.99 24.11
C PRO A 151 6.53 -12.68 24.60
N LYS A 152 5.38 -12.20 24.12
CA LYS A 152 4.07 -12.80 24.39
C LYS A 152 3.39 -13.22 23.09
N PRO A 153 2.72 -14.39 23.04
CA PRO A 153 1.95 -14.82 21.87
C PRO A 153 0.94 -13.77 21.39
N ALA A 154 0.31 -13.04 22.31
CA ALA A 154 -0.62 -11.96 21.98
C ALA A 154 0.04 -10.79 21.22
N LEU A 155 1.27 -10.41 21.61
CA LEU A 155 2.00 -9.32 20.95
C LEU A 155 2.44 -9.70 19.53
N LEU A 156 2.71 -10.99 19.30
CA LEU A 156 3.01 -11.47 17.96
C LEU A 156 1.79 -11.35 17.03
N ILE A 157 0.60 -11.69 17.51
CA ILE A 157 -0.66 -11.50 16.76
C ILE A 157 -0.89 -10.00 16.47
N ASP A 158 -0.60 -9.13 17.44
CA ASP A 158 -0.70 -7.69 17.23
C ASP A 158 0.33 -7.17 16.22
N LEU A 159 1.52 -7.79 16.17
CA LEU A 159 2.56 -7.47 15.19
C LEU A 159 2.16 -7.93 13.77
N GLU A 160 1.58 -9.13 13.63
CA GLU A 160 1.03 -9.63 12.37
C GLU A 160 -0.06 -8.68 11.83
N LYS A 161 -1.00 -8.26 12.68
CA LYS A 161 -2.00 -7.24 12.31
C LYS A 161 -1.36 -5.90 11.97
N GLY A 162 -0.30 -5.52 12.69
CA GLY A 162 0.49 -4.32 12.41
C GLY A 162 1.11 -4.35 11.02
N LEU A 163 1.63 -5.50 10.59
CA LEU A 163 2.15 -5.72 9.24
C LEU A 163 1.03 -5.54 8.19
N GLU A 164 -0.13 -6.17 8.37
CA GLU A 164 -1.28 -6.01 7.47
C GLU A 164 -1.71 -4.54 7.34
N ASP A 165 -1.76 -3.81 8.46
CA ASP A 165 -2.09 -2.39 8.50
C ASP A 165 -1.05 -1.53 7.76
N ILE A 166 0.24 -1.86 7.88
CA ILE A 166 1.34 -1.19 7.18
C ILE A 166 1.23 -1.42 5.67
N GLU A 167 0.99 -2.66 5.25
CA GLU A 167 0.81 -2.96 3.83
C GLU A 167 -0.39 -2.23 3.24
N ARG A 168 -1.50 -2.19 3.98
CA ARG A 168 -2.69 -1.44 3.59
C ARG A 168 -2.39 0.05 3.48
N THR A 169 -1.68 0.61 4.46
CA THR A 169 -1.23 2.01 4.43
C THR A 169 -0.39 2.28 3.18
N ASN A 170 0.56 1.40 2.85
CA ASN A 170 1.39 1.55 1.65
C ASN A 170 0.56 1.58 0.37
N ARG A 171 -0.44 0.68 0.25
CA ARG A 171 -1.35 0.66 -0.92
C ARG A 171 -2.15 1.97 -1.05
N VAL A 172 -2.62 2.52 0.07
CA VAL A 172 -3.35 3.81 0.09
C VAL A 172 -2.44 4.96 -0.35
N LEU A 173 -1.19 4.98 0.12
CA LEU A 173 -0.22 6.00 -0.27
C LEU A 173 0.09 5.93 -1.78
N LEU A 174 0.36 4.74 -2.32
CA LEU A 174 0.59 4.56 -3.76
C LEU A 174 -0.64 4.98 -4.59
N ALA A 175 -1.83 4.58 -4.16
CA ALA A 175 -3.06 4.96 -4.86
C ALA A 175 -3.29 6.47 -4.88
N GLU A 176 -2.97 7.19 -3.79
CA GLU A 176 -3.09 8.64 -3.76
C GLU A 176 -2.06 9.33 -4.67
N TYR A 177 -0.83 8.81 -4.74
CA TYR A 177 0.20 9.30 -5.66
C TYR A 177 -0.26 9.15 -7.12
N GLU A 178 -0.69 7.95 -7.51
CA GLU A 178 -1.19 7.66 -8.86
C GLU A 178 -2.41 8.51 -9.22
N LYS A 179 -3.37 8.61 -8.30
CA LYS A 179 -4.58 9.42 -8.47
C LYS A 179 -4.25 10.89 -8.69
N THR A 180 -3.25 11.42 -7.98
CA THR A 180 -2.80 12.80 -8.16
C THR A 180 -2.25 13.01 -9.57
N LEU A 181 -1.39 12.10 -10.06
CA LEU A 181 -0.87 12.16 -11.42
C LEU A 181 -1.98 12.05 -12.46
N ASP A 182 -2.98 11.20 -12.24
CA ASP A 182 -4.12 11.05 -13.14
C ASP A 182 -4.99 12.32 -13.21
N PHE A 183 -5.19 13.03 -12.10
CA PHE A 183 -5.89 14.32 -12.12
C PHE A 183 -5.11 15.35 -12.93
N ILE A 184 -3.79 15.46 -12.72
CA ILE A 184 -2.94 16.37 -13.48
C ILE A 184 -2.98 16.02 -14.98
N GLN A 185 -2.90 14.73 -15.32
CA GLN A 185 -2.97 14.27 -16.70
C GLN A 185 -4.32 14.61 -17.37
N ARG A 186 -5.43 14.49 -16.64
CA ARG A 186 -6.75 14.89 -17.14
C ARG A 186 -6.81 16.38 -17.40
N ASP A 187 -6.35 17.21 -16.47
CA ASP A 187 -6.31 18.67 -16.63
C ASP A 187 -5.39 19.09 -17.78
N LEU A 188 -4.27 18.39 -17.97
CA LEU A 188 -3.38 18.59 -19.11
C LEU A 188 -4.09 18.31 -20.43
N ASN A 189 -4.82 17.19 -20.54
CA ASN A 189 -5.55 16.84 -21.76
C ASN A 189 -6.66 17.87 -22.06
N ILE A 190 -7.40 18.31 -21.04
CA ILE A 190 -8.43 19.36 -21.17
C ILE A 190 -7.78 20.67 -21.65
N THR A 191 -6.63 21.03 -21.08
CA THR A 191 -5.90 22.24 -21.46
C THR A 191 -5.38 22.15 -22.90
N ARG A 192 -4.85 20.99 -23.30
CA ARG A 192 -4.41 20.73 -24.68
C ARG A 192 -5.57 20.90 -25.67
N GLU A 193 -6.71 20.27 -25.40
CA GLU A 193 -7.90 20.41 -26.25
C GLU A 193 -8.35 21.87 -26.39
N LEU A 194 -8.26 22.65 -25.30
CA LEU A 194 -8.60 24.07 -25.33
C LEU A 194 -7.60 24.89 -26.18
N VAL A 195 -6.30 24.61 -26.06
CA VAL A 195 -5.28 25.26 -26.89
C VAL A 195 -5.47 24.90 -28.37
N GLU A 196 -5.79 23.65 -28.70
CA GLU A 196 -6.09 23.24 -30.07
C GLU A 196 -7.34 23.94 -30.64
N LYS A 197 -8.39 24.08 -29.81
CA LYS A 197 -9.57 24.88 -30.14
C LYS A 197 -9.20 26.34 -30.40
N ALA A 198 -8.40 26.95 -29.53
CA ALA A 198 -7.91 28.32 -29.72
C ALA A 198 -7.13 28.46 -31.03
N LEU A 199 -6.20 27.55 -31.32
CA LEU A 199 -5.43 27.54 -32.57
C LEU A 199 -6.29 27.55 -33.83
N SER A 200 -7.45 26.87 -33.80
CA SER A 200 -8.35 26.81 -34.95
C SER A 200 -9.02 28.16 -35.27
N VAL A 201 -9.23 29.01 -34.26
CA VAL A 201 -9.94 30.30 -34.39
C VAL A 201 -9.00 31.50 -34.41
N THR A 202 -7.79 31.37 -33.86
CA THR A 202 -6.82 32.46 -33.74
C THR A 202 -6.13 32.80 -35.08
N MET A 203 -5.86 34.09 -35.28
CA MET A 203 -5.17 34.61 -36.46
C MET A 203 -3.75 34.03 -36.62
N LEU A 204 -3.26 33.94 -37.87
CA LEU A 204 -1.96 33.35 -38.23
C LEU A 204 -0.76 33.91 -37.45
N GLN A 205 -0.79 35.19 -37.09
CA GLN A 205 0.31 35.88 -36.41
C GLN A 205 0.45 35.40 -34.95
N ASP A 206 -0.69 35.17 -34.28
CA ASP A 206 -0.76 34.77 -32.87
C ASP A 206 -0.69 33.25 -32.67
N ARG A 207 -0.85 32.46 -33.76
CA ARG A 207 -0.73 30.99 -33.70
C ARG A 207 0.62 30.52 -33.18
N SER A 208 1.70 31.25 -33.48
CA SER A 208 3.06 30.91 -33.02
C SER A 208 3.17 30.82 -31.50
N ILE A 209 2.41 31.66 -30.78
CA ILE A 209 2.36 31.68 -29.32
C ILE A 209 1.71 30.38 -28.82
N LEU A 210 0.51 30.04 -29.32
CA LEU A 210 -0.20 28.83 -28.91
C LEU A 210 0.54 27.54 -29.31
N THR A 211 1.25 27.54 -30.44
CA THR A 211 2.10 26.40 -30.83
C THR A 211 3.25 26.19 -29.84
N ARG A 212 3.85 27.27 -29.34
CA ARG A 212 4.86 27.18 -28.27
C ARG A 212 4.27 26.58 -27.00
N GLU A 213 3.06 27.01 -26.62
CA GLU A 213 2.38 26.49 -25.42
C GLU A 213 2.01 25.00 -25.55
N LEU A 214 1.64 24.52 -26.74
CA LEU A 214 1.49 23.08 -26.99
C LEU A 214 2.78 22.30 -26.71
N GLY A 215 3.95 22.86 -27.08
CA GLY A 215 5.24 22.25 -26.77
C GLY A 215 5.49 22.12 -25.27
N ILE A 216 5.09 23.12 -24.47
CA ILE A 216 5.18 23.06 -23.00
C ILE A 216 4.23 21.99 -22.45
N LEU A 217 3.01 21.85 -22.99
CA LEU A 217 2.10 20.77 -22.59
C LEU A 217 2.67 19.38 -22.92
N ASP A 218 3.42 19.24 -24.02
CA ASP A 218 4.10 17.99 -24.36
C ASP A 218 5.24 17.67 -23.39
N GLU A 219 6.00 18.67 -22.95
CA GLU A 219 7.03 18.52 -21.91
C GLU A 219 6.41 18.10 -20.57
N LEU A 220 5.32 18.74 -20.16
CA LEU A 220 4.58 18.36 -18.95
C LEU A 220 4.05 16.93 -19.04
N ALA A 221 3.52 16.52 -20.19
CA ALA A 221 3.05 15.15 -20.40
C ALA A 221 4.19 14.13 -20.30
N ARG A 222 5.38 14.44 -20.81
CA ARG A 222 6.57 13.59 -20.62
C ARG A 222 6.97 13.49 -19.15
N LYS A 223 6.99 14.62 -18.43
CA LYS A 223 7.30 14.65 -16.99
C LYS A 223 6.32 13.80 -16.18
N ILE A 224 5.01 13.85 -16.48
CA ILE A 224 4.00 12.99 -15.84
C ILE A 224 4.27 11.51 -16.13
N ASN A 225 4.56 11.15 -17.38
CA ASN A 225 4.87 9.76 -17.73
C ASN A 225 6.15 9.26 -17.03
N GLU A 226 7.16 10.10 -16.91
CA GLU A 226 8.38 9.78 -16.17
C GLU A 226 8.09 9.54 -14.69
N LEU A 227 7.25 10.37 -14.06
CA LEU A 227 6.80 10.19 -12.67
C LEU A 227 6.01 8.88 -12.46
N LYS A 228 5.26 8.43 -13.47
CA LYS A 228 4.56 7.14 -13.42
C LYS A 228 5.51 5.94 -13.50
N MET A 229 6.59 6.04 -14.28
CA MET A 229 7.58 4.97 -14.45
C MET A 229 8.61 4.94 -13.33
N HIS A 230 8.99 6.12 -12.83
CA HIS A 230 9.99 6.34 -11.80
C HIS A 230 9.43 7.32 -10.75
N PRO A 231 8.71 6.80 -9.74
CA PRO A 231 8.10 7.63 -8.70
C PRO A 231 9.16 8.44 -7.94
N GLN A 232 8.96 9.76 -7.93
CA GLN A 232 9.79 10.72 -7.19
C GLN A 232 8.90 11.83 -6.61
N PRO A 233 9.34 12.51 -5.53
CA PRO A 233 8.60 13.63 -4.98
C PRO A 233 8.43 14.75 -6.02
N PHE A 234 7.25 15.36 -6.08
CA PHE A 234 6.98 16.47 -6.99
C PHE A 234 5.97 17.46 -6.40
N GLU A 235 6.06 18.71 -6.83
CA GLU A 235 5.16 19.79 -6.41
C GLU A 235 3.96 19.87 -7.36
N THR A 236 2.75 19.59 -6.86
CA THR A 236 1.52 19.68 -7.66
C THR A 236 1.23 21.10 -8.14
N ARG A 237 1.63 22.10 -7.34
CA ARG A 237 1.41 23.52 -7.62
C ARG A 237 2.05 23.95 -8.93
N GLU A 238 3.25 23.47 -9.24
CA GLU A 238 3.96 23.80 -10.49
C GLU A 238 3.14 23.38 -11.72
N PHE A 239 2.62 22.16 -11.70
CA PHE A 239 1.77 21.65 -12.77
C PHE A 239 0.49 22.49 -12.90
N TYR A 240 -0.24 22.70 -11.81
CA TYR A 240 -1.50 23.44 -11.85
C TYR A 240 -1.31 24.92 -12.22
N SER A 241 -0.24 25.58 -11.77
CA SER A 241 0.04 26.96 -12.16
C SER A 241 0.34 27.09 -13.65
N GLU A 242 1.10 26.15 -14.21
CA GLU A 242 1.46 26.17 -15.63
C GLU A 242 0.24 25.87 -16.50
N LEU A 243 -0.55 24.85 -16.12
CA LEU A 243 -1.80 24.52 -16.80
C LEU A 243 -2.80 25.69 -16.75
N ASP A 244 -2.98 26.35 -15.60
CA ASP A 244 -3.89 27.50 -15.49
C ASP A 244 -3.40 28.71 -16.30
N ARG A 245 -2.08 28.97 -16.33
CA ARG A 245 -1.49 30.01 -17.18
C ARG A 245 -1.81 29.77 -18.65
N ILE A 246 -1.56 28.55 -19.15
CA ILE A 246 -1.81 28.18 -20.54
C ILE A 246 -3.30 28.24 -20.86
N LYS A 247 -4.14 27.76 -19.95
CA LYS A 247 -5.60 27.78 -20.09
C LYS A 247 -6.14 29.20 -20.24
N ARG A 248 -5.72 30.14 -19.38
CA ARG A 248 -6.11 31.56 -19.47
C ARG A 248 -5.64 32.18 -20.79
N LEU A 249 -4.40 31.92 -21.20
CA LEU A 249 -3.87 32.43 -22.47
C LEU A 249 -4.70 31.94 -23.66
N ALA A 250 -5.07 30.65 -23.69
CA ALA A 250 -5.91 30.09 -24.73
C ALA A 250 -7.31 30.75 -24.76
N GLN A 251 -7.92 30.96 -23.58
CA GLN A 251 -9.22 31.63 -23.46
C GLN A 251 -9.16 33.08 -23.93
N ASP A 252 -8.13 33.83 -23.52
CA ASP A 252 -7.95 35.22 -23.92
C ASP A 252 -7.77 35.34 -25.45
N MET A 253 -7.04 34.40 -26.07
CA MET A 253 -6.89 34.37 -27.52
C MET A 253 -8.18 34.05 -28.26
N MET A 254 -9.01 33.16 -27.71
CA MET A 254 -10.34 32.89 -28.25
C MET A 254 -11.24 34.13 -28.14
N GLN A 255 -11.26 34.80 -26.99
CA GLN A 255 -12.09 36.00 -26.76
C GLN A 255 -11.66 37.21 -27.60
N LYS A 256 -10.38 37.31 -27.95
CA LYS A 256 -9.90 38.32 -28.92
C LYS A 256 -10.39 38.06 -30.34
N SER A 257 -10.63 36.79 -30.69
CA SER A 257 -10.94 36.37 -32.05
C SER A 257 -12.44 36.17 -32.29
N LEU A 258 -13.21 35.85 -31.23
CA LEU A 258 -14.62 35.51 -31.28
C LEU A 258 -15.40 36.20 -30.16
N THR A 259 -16.64 36.57 -30.48
CA THR A 259 -17.63 37.03 -29.49
C THR A 259 -18.11 35.89 -28.57
N PRO A 260 -18.71 36.19 -27.41
CA PRO A 260 -19.19 35.15 -26.49
C PRO A 260 -20.21 34.17 -27.12
N GLU A 261 -21.07 34.66 -28.01
CA GLU A 261 -22.06 33.83 -28.73
C GLU A 261 -21.38 32.92 -29.77
N GLU A 262 -20.37 33.45 -30.48
CA GLU A 262 -19.56 32.68 -31.41
C GLU A 262 -18.76 31.57 -30.71
N ILE A 263 -18.23 31.82 -29.51
CA ILE A 263 -17.57 30.80 -28.69
C ILE A 263 -18.54 29.66 -28.33
N LYS A 264 -19.75 29.99 -27.86
CA LYS A 264 -20.76 28.98 -27.50
C LYS A 264 -21.16 28.09 -28.69
N VAL A 265 -21.36 28.70 -29.86
CA VAL A 265 -21.68 27.96 -31.09
C VAL A 265 -20.48 27.11 -31.52
N PHE A 266 -19.27 27.64 -31.46
CA PHE A 266 -18.04 26.91 -31.78
C PHE A 266 -17.82 25.68 -30.86
N GLU A 267 -18.04 25.84 -29.56
CA GLU A 267 -17.97 24.74 -28.58
C GLU A 267 -19.04 23.69 -28.82
N ALA A 268 -20.27 24.09 -29.17
CA ALA A 268 -21.34 23.16 -29.52
C ALA A 268 -21.00 22.32 -30.76
N ILE A 269 -20.41 22.93 -31.79
CA ILE A 269 -19.92 22.22 -32.99
C ILE A 269 -18.78 21.26 -32.63
N SER A 270 -17.83 21.71 -31.81
CA SER A 270 -16.71 20.89 -31.36
C SER A 270 -17.20 19.68 -30.57
N TRP A 271 -18.20 19.87 -29.71
CA TRP A 271 -18.84 18.80 -28.93
C TRP A 271 -19.51 17.77 -29.84
N LEU A 272 -20.27 18.21 -30.84
CA LEU A 272 -20.88 17.31 -31.84
C LEU A 272 -19.83 16.51 -32.60
N ARG A 273 -18.70 17.11 -32.94
CA ARG A 273 -17.57 16.44 -33.61
C ARG A 273 -16.92 15.37 -32.73
N SER A 274 -16.79 15.61 -31.43
CA SER A 274 -16.19 14.66 -30.48
C SER A 274 -17.13 13.52 -30.06
N GLY A 275 -18.46 13.72 -30.18
CA GLY A 275 -19.48 12.82 -29.65
C GLY A 275 -19.88 11.63 -30.52
N GLY A 276 -19.34 11.47 -31.73
CA GLY A 276 -19.66 10.31 -32.56
C GLY A 276 -18.90 10.29 -33.88
N GLU A 277 -18.76 9.07 -34.43
CA GLU A 277 -18.32 8.80 -35.81
C GLU A 277 -18.93 9.82 -36.78
N SER A 278 -18.20 10.13 -37.85
CA SER A 278 -18.51 11.12 -38.89
C SER A 278 -19.89 10.93 -39.54
N LYS A 279 -20.96 11.17 -38.80
CA LYS A 279 -22.34 11.04 -39.24
C LYS A 279 -22.67 12.27 -40.06
N VAL A 280 -23.08 12.03 -41.30
CA VAL A 280 -23.75 13.03 -42.11
C VAL A 280 -25.09 13.30 -41.42
N LEU A 281 -25.26 14.51 -40.90
CA LEU A 281 -26.51 14.97 -40.30
C LEU A 281 -27.34 15.72 -41.34
N ASP A 282 -28.66 15.66 -41.21
CA ASP A 282 -29.51 16.61 -41.92
C ASP A 282 -29.16 18.04 -41.49
N PHE A 283 -29.19 18.99 -42.44
CA PHE A 283 -28.75 20.36 -42.15
C PHE A 283 -29.64 21.04 -41.11
N ALA A 284 -30.95 20.83 -41.16
CA ALA A 284 -31.87 21.42 -40.19
C ALA A 284 -31.64 20.81 -38.80
N GLU A 285 -31.47 19.49 -38.73
CA GLU A 285 -31.16 18.78 -37.49
C GLU A 285 -29.84 19.28 -36.88
N PHE A 286 -28.79 19.43 -37.69
CA PHE A 286 -27.51 19.98 -37.24
C PHE A 286 -27.65 21.37 -36.61
N VAL A 287 -28.36 22.29 -37.29
CA VAL A 287 -28.56 23.67 -36.80
C VAL A 287 -29.36 23.67 -35.50
N GLU A 288 -30.40 22.84 -35.40
CA GLU A 288 -31.19 22.71 -34.17
C GLU A 288 -30.36 22.15 -33.01
N MET A 289 -29.54 21.13 -33.24
CA MET A 289 -28.67 20.55 -32.21
C MET A 289 -27.66 21.58 -31.70
N VAL A 290 -27.02 22.33 -32.61
CA VAL A 290 -26.08 23.40 -32.25
C VAL A 290 -26.78 24.51 -31.48
N SER A 291 -27.95 24.95 -31.96
CA SER A 291 -28.76 25.99 -31.30
C SER A 291 -29.18 25.59 -29.88
N ARG A 292 -29.71 24.37 -29.70
CA ARG A 292 -30.09 23.84 -28.37
C ARG A 292 -28.89 23.72 -27.42
N LYS A 293 -27.74 23.29 -27.93
CA LYS A 293 -26.53 23.09 -27.12
C LYS A 293 -25.85 24.40 -26.71
N SER A 294 -25.81 25.36 -27.63
CA SER A 294 -25.20 26.68 -27.41
C SER A 294 -26.12 27.66 -26.65
N GLY A 295 -27.43 27.41 -26.66
CA GLY A 295 -28.45 28.33 -26.13
C GLY A 295 -28.70 29.55 -27.01
N VAL A 296 -28.12 29.59 -28.22
CA VAL A 296 -28.29 30.67 -29.20
C VAL A 296 -29.45 30.33 -30.14
N PRO A 297 -30.39 31.24 -30.41
CA PRO A 297 -31.48 31.03 -31.38
C PRO A 297 -31.00 30.54 -32.75
N TRP A 298 -31.80 29.71 -33.43
CA TRP A 298 -31.41 29.05 -34.68
C TRP A 298 -31.02 30.04 -35.80
N ASN A 299 -31.69 31.19 -35.87
CA ASN A 299 -31.41 32.25 -36.85
C ASN A 299 -30.04 32.89 -36.63
N GLN A 300 -29.69 33.18 -35.37
CA GLN A 300 -28.37 33.69 -35.00
C GLN A 300 -27.30 32.61 -35.14
N THR A 301 -27.64 31.36 -34.85
CA THR A 301 -26.76 30.19 -35.03
C THR A 301 -26.31 30.06 -36.49
N LEU A 302 -27.23 30.23 -37.47
CA LEU A 302 -26.91 30.22 -38.90
C LEU A 302 -25.92 31.33 -39.29
N GLU A 303 -26.15 32.55 -38.78
CA GLU A 303 -25.26 33.69 -39.05
C GLU A 303 -23.86 33.44 -38.50
N ILE A 304 -23.77 32.94 -37.26
CA ILE A 304 -22.52 32.60 -36.61
C ILE A 304 -21.80 31.45 -37.31
N LEU A 305 -22.53 30.40 -37.72
CA LEU A 305 -21.98 29.29 -38.51
C LEU A 305 -21.32 29.79 -39.80
N TYR A 306 -21.96 30.73 -40.49
CA TYR A 306 -21.39 31.37 -41.67
C TYR A 306 -20.13 32.18 -41.33
N LYS A 307 -20.13 32.99 -40.26
CA LYS A 307 -18.95 33.75 -39.81
C LYS A 307 -17.77 32.86 -39.46
N LEU A 308 -18.00 31.81 -38.67
CA LEU A 308 -16.99 30.81 -38.29
C LEU A 308 -16.44 30.06 -39.51
N SER A 309 -17.30 29.74 -40.47
CA SER A 309 -16.89 29.10 -41.74
C SER A 309 -16.06 30.02 -42.61
N LYS A 310 -16.47 31.28 -42.75
CA LYS A 310 -15.74 32.32 -43.49
C LYS A 310 -14.36 32.59 -42.87
N ALA A 311 -14.28 32.60 -41.54
CA ALA A 311 -13.03 32.72 -40.79
C ALA A 311 -12.13 31.47 -40.85
N ARG A 312 -12.57 30.40 -41.52
CA ARG A 312 -11.91 29.09 -41.59
C ARG A 312 -11.70 28.42 -40.23
N ALA A 313 -12.44 28.84 -39.21
CA ALA A 313 -12.45 28.20 -37.89
C ALA A 313 -13.21 26.87 -37.92
N VAL A 314 -14.25 26.77 -38.76
CA VAL A 314 -15.07 25.56 -38.95
C VAL A 314 -15.21 25.29 -40.43
N LYS A 315 -15.05 24.03 -40.87
CA LYS A 315 -15.36 23.63 -42.25
C LYS A 315 -16.68 22.87 -42.28
N LEU A 316 -17.72 23.51 -42.81
CA LEU A 316 -19.01 22.86 -43.06
C LEU A 316 -18.99 22.21 -44.44
N VAL A 317 -19.22 20.90 -44.50
CA VAL A 317 -19.34 20.14 -45.75
C VAL A 317 -20.78 19.71 -45.91
N THR A 318 -21.47 20.25 -46.91
CA THR A 318 -22.84 19.89 -47.25
C THR A 318 -22.84 18.94 -48.44
N ARG A 319 -23.59 17.84 -48.33
CA ARG A 319 -23.85 16.92 -49.45
C ARG A 319 -25.32 17.02 -49.80
N ILE A 320 -25.61 17.38 -51.05
CA ILE A 320 -26.99 17.36 -51.55
C ILE A 320 -27.34 15.89 -51.79
N LEU A 321 -28.36 15.40 -51.09
CA LEU A 321 -28.94 14.08 -51.34
C LEU A 321 -29.85 14.23 -52.56
N SER A 322 -29.38 13.71 -53.70
CA SER A 322 -30.10 13.64 -54.97
C SER A 322 -31.03 12.43 -55.04
#